data_AF-A0A1R1RYD9-F1
#
_entry.id   AF-A0A1R1RYD9-F1
#
_cell.length_a   1.000
_cell.length_b   1.000
_cell.length_c   1.000
_cell.angle_alpha   90.00
_cell.angle_beta   90.00
_cell.angle_gamma   90.00
#
_symmetry.space_group_name_H-M   'P 1'
#
loop_
_entity.id
_entity.type
_entity.pdbx_description
1 polymer ?
#
loop_
_entity_poly.entity_id
_entity_poly.type
_entity_poly.pdbx_seq_one_letter_code
_entity_poly.pdbx_strand_id
1 'polypeptide(L)'
;MKINQYGTQSVHPYHKSFEKQTVTSQAAAQQEDKVEISAKAKELQKGPDLMKERQEKIAQLKAAVENGAYQIDGKGIAEKMVNFYKQQ
;
A
#
# COMPACT_ATOMS: atom_id res chain seq x y z
N MET A 1 -46.02 57.42 16.24
CA MET A 1 -45.60 56.42 15.22
C MET A 1 -44.11 56.14 15.41
N LYS A 2 -43.69 54.87 15.49
CA LYS A 2 -42.28 54.48 15.63
C LYS A 2 -41.73 54.12 14.25
N ILE A 3 -40.63 54.76 13.84
CA ILE A 3 -39.97 54.53 12.56
C ILE A 3 -38.72 53.70 12.82
N ASN A 4 -38.67 52.47 12.30
CA ASN A 4 -37.48 51.63 12.37
C ASN A 4 -36.59 51.94 11.17
N GLN A 5 -35.37 52.43 11.45
CA GLN A 5 -34.33 52.59 10.42
C GLN A 5 -33.70 51.22 10.14
N TYR A 6 -34.03 50.67 8.98
CA TYR A 6 -33.36 49.49 8.45
C TYR A 6 -32.00 49.94 7.89
N GLY A 7 -30.93 49.60 8.61
CA GLY A 7 -29.56 49.88 8.20
C GLY A 7 -29.26 49.30 6.82
N THR A 8 -28.53 50.07 6.01
CA THR A 8 -28.09 49.68 4.67
C THR A 8 -27.23 48.42 4.80
N GLN A 9 -27.73 47.28 4.33
CA GLN A 9 -26.88 46.09 4.19
C GLN A 9 -25.91 46.38 3.06
N SER A 10 -24.62 46.54 3.39
CA SER A 10 -23.57 46.78 2.40
C SER A 10 -23.33 45.50 1.61
N VAL A 11 -24.17 45.28 0.59
CA VAL A 11 -24.02 44.19 -0.37
C VAL A 11 -22.79 44.51 -1.22
N HIS A 12 -21.62 43.98 -0.83
CA HIS A 12 -20.41 44.05 -1.64
C HIS A 12 -20.27 42.74 -2.45
N PRO A 13 -20.86 42.65 -3.65
CA PRO A 13 -20.85 41.42 -4.45
C PRO A 13 -19.44 40.97 -4.84
N TYR A 14 -18.46 41.89 -4.90
CA TYR A 14 -17.09 41.60 -5.30
C TYR A 14 -16.29 40.78 -4.28
N HIS A 15 -16.50 40.99 -2.97
CA HIS A 15 -15.80 40.21 -1.93
C HIS A 15 -16.21 38.73 -1.95
N LYS A 16 -17.48 38.46 -2.25
CA LYS A 16 -18.04 37.11 -2.34
C LYS A 16 -17.46 36.29 -3.50
N SER A 17 -17.05 36.96 -4.58
CA SER A 17 -16.41 36.32 -5.74
C SER A 17 -15.00 35.85 -5.42
N PHE A 18 -14.25 36.65 -4.64
CA PHE A 18 -12.88 36.34 -4.26
C PHE A 18 -12.80 35.13 -3.31
N GLU A 19 -13.72 35.03 -2.35
CA GLU A 19 -13.82 33.87 -1.43
C GLU A 19 -14.21 32.57 -2.16
N LYS A 20 -15.07 32.62 -3.19
CA LYS A 20 -15.39 31.41 -3.98
C LYS A 20 -14.19 30.90 -4.77
N GLN A 21 -13.33 31.80 -5.24
CA GLN A 21 -12.18 31.44 -6.05
C GLN A 21 -11.05 30.79 -5.22
N THR A 22 -10.89 31.17 -3.96
CA THR A 22 -9.89 30.57 -3.04
C THR A 22 -10.30 29.19 -2.52
N VAL A 23 -11.60 28.94 -2.33
CA VAL A 23 -12.11 27.61 -1.90
C VAL A 23 -11.98 26.58 -3.02
N THR A 24 -12.12 27.00 -4.29
CA THR A 24 -12.04 26.09 -5.44
C THR A 24 -10.60 25.68 -5.76
N SER A 25 -9.60 26.54 -5.48
CA SER A 25 -8.18 26.23 -5.69
C SER A 25 -7.58 25.32 -4.60
N GLN A 26 -8.16 25.27 -3.40
CA GLN A 26 -7.76 24.30 -2.36
C GLN A 26 -8.34 22.89 -2.58
N ALA A 27 -9.50 22.77 -3.26
CA ALA A 27 -10.09 21.47 -3.63
C ALA A 27 -9.32 20.76 -4.76
N ALA A 28 -8.44 21.48 -5.47
CA ALA A 28 -7.54 20.95 -6.48
C ALA A 28 -6.14 20.62 -5.93
N ALA A 29 -5.97 20.59 -4.59
CA ALA A 29 -4.75 20.13 -3.96
C ALA A 29 -4.54 18.63 -4.24
N GLN A 30 -3.74 18.38 -5.28
CA GLN A 30 -2.94 17.19 -5.53
C GLN A 30 -3.67 15.85 -5.33
N GLN A 31 -4.31 15.36 -6.40
CA GLN A 31 -4.50 13.92 -6.55
C GLN A 31 -3.10 13.29 -6.62
N GLU A 32 -2.63 12.73 -5.51
CA GLU A 32 -1.43 11.89 -5.48
C GLU A 32 -1.74 10.57 -6.20
N ASP A 33 -0.86 10.16 -7.10
CA ASP A 33 -0.92 8.84 -7.71
C ASP A 33 -0.69 7.77 -6.62
N LYS A 34 -1.75 7.03 -6.27
CA LYS A 34 -1.67 5.92 -5.32
C LYS A 34 -1.65 4.58 -6.06
N VAL A 35 -0.63 3.78 -5.81
CA VAL A 35 -0.54 2.40 -6.30
C VAL A 35 -1.02 1.46 -5.20
N GLU A 36 -2.18 0.84 -5.38
CA GLU A 36 -2.69 -0.18 -4.46
C GLU A 36 -2.40 -1.60 -4.95
N ILE A 37 -2.03 -2.49 -4.03
CA ILE A 37 -1.94 -3.93 -4.34
C ILE A 37 -3.37 -4.45 -4.59
N SER A 38 -3.59 -5.04 -5.76
CA SER A 38 -4.89 -5.58 -6.16
C SER A 38 -5.43 -6.59 -5.13
N ALA A 39 -6.76 -6.66 -4.99
CA ALA A 39 -7.43 -7.61 -4.11
C ALA A 39 -6.99 -9.06 -4.41
N LYS A 40 -6.90 -9.41 -5.69
CA LYS A 40 -6.42 -10.71 -6.17
C LYS A 40 -4.96 -10.99 -5.77
N ALA A 41 -4.06 -10.01 -5.82
CA ALA A 41 -2.68 -10.19 -5.38
C ALA A 41 -2.59 -10.40 -3.85
N LYS A 42 -3.43 -9.72 -3.07
CA LYS A 42 -3.54 -9.93 -1.61
C LYS A 42 -4.06 -11.33 -1.27
N GLU A 43 -4.97 -11.87 -2.08
CA GLU A 43 -5.45 -13.24 -1.93
C GLU A 43 -4.35 -14.26 -2.24
N LEU A 44 -3.61 -14.08 -3.35
CA LEU A 44 -2.49 -14.95 -3.72
C LEU A 44 -1.35 -14.93 -2.69
N GLN A 45 -1.13 -13.80 -2.01
CA GLN A 45 -0.14 -13.70 -0.93
C GLN A 45 -0.52 -14.52 0.31
N LYS A 46 -1.82 -14.74 0.54
CA LYS A 46 -2.34 -15.48 1.70
C LYS A 46 -2.44 -16.97 1.39
N GLY A 47 -1.31 -17.66 1.36
CA GLY A 47 -1.26 -19.12 1.42
C GLY A 47 -0.98 -19.59 2.85
N PRO A 48 -1.99 -19.79 3.73
CA PRO A 48 -1.79 -20.22 5.11
C PRO A 48 -1.25 -21.65 5.22
N ASP A 49 -1.61 -22.54 4.30
CA ASP A 49 -1.18 -23.95 4.36
C ASP A 49 0.33 -24.11 4.09
N LEU A 50 0.87 -23.30 3.16
CA LEU A 50 2.31 -23.27 2.87
C LEU A 50 3.15 -22.79 4.05
N MET A 51 2.56 -22.09 5.02
CA MET A 51 3.29 -21.59 6.20
C MET A 51 3.63 -22.71 7.18
N LYS A 52 2.75 -23.69 7.38
CA LYS A 52 3.00 -24.81 8.31
C LYS A 52 4.09 -25.74 7.80
N GLU A 53 3.97 -26.21 6.55
CA GLU A 53 5.00 -27.06 5.93
C GLU A 53 6.37 -26.36 5.88
N ARG A 54 6.36 -25.04 5.65
CA ARG A 54 7.59 -24.23 5.69
C ARG A 54 8.19 -24.15 7.09
N GLN A 55 7.38 -24.01 8.13
CA GLN A 55 7.85 -23.98 9.51
C GLN A 55 8.51 -25.30 9.90
N GLU A 56 7.88 -26.43 9.59
CA GLU A 56 8.43 -27.77 9.84
C GLU A 56 9.77 -27.98 9.12
N LYS A 57 9.83 -27.60 7.83
CA LYS A 57 11.06 -27.67 7.04
C LYS A 57 12.18 -26.81 7.64
N ILE A 58 11.86 -25.60 8.12
CA ILE A 58 12.84 -24.72 8.78
C ILE A 58 13.36 -25.36 10.07
N ALA A 59 12.48 -25.95 10.89
CA ALA A 59 12.88 -26.61 12.13
C ALA A 59 13.85 -27.77 11.89
N GLN A 60 13.55 -28.62 10.89
CA GLN A 60 14.43 -29.73 10.50
C GLN A 60 15.81 -29.23 10.02
N LEU A 61 15.84 -28.19 9.19
CA LEU A 61 17.09 -27.60 8.70
C LEU A 61 17.93 -27.02 9.84
N LYS A 62 17.30 -26.31 10.78
CA LYS A 62 18.01 -25.76 11.96
C LYS A 62 18.67 -26.88 12.77
N ALA A 63 17.93 -27.93 13.09
CA ALA A 63 18.48 -29.07 13.84
C ALA A 63 19.64 -29.75 13.09
N ALA A 64 19.54 -29.91 11.77
CA ALA A 64 20.62 -30.48 10.96
C ALA A 64 21.89 -29.60 10.95
N VAL A 65 21.73 -28.28 10.93
CA VAL A 65 22.85 -27.32 10.97
C VAL A 65 23.50 -27.31 12.35
N GLU A 66 22.72 -27.24 13.42
CA GLU A 66 23.22 -27.25 14.80
C GLU A 66 24.01 -28.52 15.12
N ASN A 67 23.55 -29.67 14.62
CA ASN A 67 24.21 -30.96 14.82
C ASN A 67 25.37 -31.20 13.83
N GLY A 68 25.68 -30.25 12.94
CA GLY A 68 26.74 -30.39 11.93
C GLY A 68 26.47 -31.46 10.85
N ALA A 69 25.26 -32.01 10.79
CA ALA A 69 24.86 -33.04 9.83
C ALA A 69 24.34 -32.46 8.50
N TYR A 70 24.25 -31.13 8.38
CA TYR A 70 23.78 -30.48 7.17
C TYR A 70 24.76 -30.64 6.01
N GLN A 71 24.33 -31.33 4.96
CA GLN A 71 25.11 -31.56 3.74
C GLN A 71 24.70 -30.57 2.65
N ILE A 72 25.68 -29.86 2.10
CA ILE A 72 25.47 -28.91 1.00
C ILE A 72 25.52 -29.68 -0.32
N ASP A 73 24.38 -29.78 -1.00
CA ASP A 73 24.31 -30.34 -2.36
C ASP A 73 24.53 -29.24 -3.41
N GLY A 74 25.77 -29.10 -3.88
CA GLY A 74 26.12 -28.11 -4.90
C GLY A 74 25.40 -28.32 -6.24
N LYS A 75 25.10 -29.57 -6.62
CA LYS A 75 24.40 -29.87 -7.88
C LYS A 75 22.94 -29.43 -7.79
N GLY A 76 22.27 -29.76 -6.69
CA GLY A 76 20.89 -29.34 -6.43
C GLY A 76 20.74 -27.82 -6.32
N ILE A 77 21.76 -27.12 -5.81
CA ILE A 77 21.78 -25.64 -5.81
C ILE A 77 21.81 -25.10 -7.24
N ALA A 78 22.75 -25.56 -8.06
CA ALA A 78 22.89 -25.12 -9.44
C ALA A 78 21.61 -25.39 -10.26
N GLU A 79 21.02 -26.57 -10.10
CA GLU A 79 19.76 -26.93 -10.75
C GLU A 79 18.62 -25.99 -10.36
N LYS A 80 18.46 -25.69 -9.06
CA LYS A 80 17.44 -24.76 -8.58
C LYS A 80 17.64 -23.34 -9.09
N MET A 81 18.88 -22.86 -9.12
CA MET A 81 19.20 -21.54 -9.68
C MET A 81 18.81 -21.48 -11.16
N VAL A 82 19.22 -22.48 -11.94
CA VAL A 82 18.89 -22.57 -13.35
C VAL A 82 17.37 -22.62 -13.55
N ASN A 83 16.65 -23.47 -12.81
CA ASN A 83 15.20 -23.60 -12.94
C ASN A 83 14.47 -22.30 -12.58
N PHE A 84 14.89 -21.61 -11.52
CA PHE A 84 14.28 -20.36 -11.09
C PHE A 84 14.43 -19.24 -12.14
N TYR A 85 15.60 -19.12 -12.77
CA TYR A 85 15.86 -18.03 -13.73
C TYR A 85 15.48 -18.38 -15.18
N LYS A 86 15.43 -19.66 -15.56
CA LYS A 86 15.06 -20.09 -16.92
C LYS A 86 13.56 -20.28 -17.12
N GLN A 87 12.78 -20.48 -16.05
CA GLN A 87 11.32 -20.50 -16.14
C GLN A 87 10.77 -19.07 -16.09
N GLN A 88 10.94 -18.33 -17.20
CA GLN A 88 10.12 -17.15 -17.52
C GLN A 88 9.15 -17.49 -18.64
#